data_AF-A0A349BNB6-F1
#
_entry.id   AF-A0A349BNB6-F1
#
_cell.length_a   1.000
_cell.length_b   1.000
_cell.length_c   1.000
_cell.angle_alpha   90.00
_cell.angle_beta   90.00
_cell.angle_gamma   90.00
#
_symmetry.space_group_name_H-M   'P 1'
#
loop_
_entity.id
_entity.type
_entity.pdbx_description
1 polymer ?
#
loop_
_entity_poly.entity_id
_entity_poly.type
_entity_poly.pdbx_seq_one_letter_code
_entity_poly.pdbx_strand_id
1 'polypeptide(L)'
;MKDYVNAKFRIFENQDTSDFTIINGDEQWYEDALKMARGKAIPFSRKKLIKNGVYIDNGKMISSIEGNSGEIINISEIRIKGIHNLENAMAASAAALVWGCSRDNIAHTLREFSGLEHRLEFVREIRGVKYINDSKGTNVGAVIRSVEGFYEPVLLIAGGRDKGSDFTPLRPLVKEKVKRLILIGEAKEKIKAAVGDLTDTVLSGSLEDAVHIACKEAVRGDVVLLSPACASFDMFRNFEERGRIFKEIVWRLPQTQ
;
A
#
# COMPACT_ATOMS: atom_id res chain seq x y z
N MET A 1 -13.15 7.71 17.12
CA MET A 1 -12.02 6.75 17.04
C MET A 1 -12.35 5.43 17.72
N LYS A 2 -12.78 5.41 19.00
CA LYS A 2 -13.16 4.17 19.71
C LYS A 2 -14.26 3.36 18.99
N ASP A 3 -15.30 4.02 18.47
CA ASP A 3 -16.37 3.31 17.74
C ASP A 3 -15.88 2.61 16.48
N TYR A 4 -14.92 3.21 15.78
CA TYR A 4 -14.30 2.61 14.59
C TYR A 4 -13.48 1.36 14.95
N VAL A 5 -12.78 1.39 16.08
CA VAL A 5 -12.01 0.24 16.59
C VAL A 5 -12.96 -0.87 17.04
N ASN A 6 -13.99 -0.53 17.83
CA ASN A 6 -15.01 -1.49 18.26
C ASN A 6 -15.70 -2.16 17.08
N ALA A 7 -16.01 -1.40 16.02
CA ALA A 7 -16.56 -1.95 14.79
C ALA A 7 -15.66 -2.99 14.12
N LYS A 8 -14.32 -2.85 14.22
CA LYS A 8 -13.37 -3.85 13.71
C LYS A 8 -13.29 -5.09 14.59
N PHE A 9 -13.35 -4.93 15.93
CA PHE A 9 -13.34 -6.06 16.86
C PHE A 9 -14.56 -6.97 16.75
N ARG A 10 -15.63 -6.50 16.08
CA ARG A 10 -16.77 -7.36 15.74
C ARG A 10 -16.39 -8.61 14.95
N ILE A 11 -15.27 -8.60 14.23
CA ILE A 11 -14.77 -9.78 13.54
C ILE A 11 -14.49 -10.97 14.48
N PHE A 12 -14.33 -10.72 15.79
CA PHE A 12 -14.10 -11.75 16.81
C PHE A 12 -15.40 -12.31 17.42
N GLU A 13 -16.56 -11.65 17.21
CA GLU A 13 -17.80 -11.90 17.97
C GLU A 13 -18.30 -13.35 17.87
N ASN A 14 -18.13 -13.96 16.70
CA ASN A 14 -18.60 -15.32 16.42
C ASN A 14 -17.50 -16.39 16.52
N GLN A 15 -16.29 -16.02 16.95
CA GLN A 15 -15.21 -16.98 17.14
C GLN A 15 -15.40 -17.76 18.44
N ASP A 16 -14.89 -18.99 18.48
CA ASP A 16 -14.77 -19.80 19.69
C ASP A 16 -13.33 -20.30 19.92
N THR A 17 -13.10 -21.10 20.97
CA THR A 17 -11.77 -21.58 21.36
C THR A 17 -11.06 -22.48 20.34
N SER A 18 -11.76 -22.96 19.32
CA SER A 18 -11.20 -23.70 18.18
C SER A 18 -10.70 -22.80 17.06
N ASP A 19 -11.13 -21.53 17.03
CA ASP A 19 -10.69 -20.53 16.06
C ASP A 19 -9.38 -19.86 16.47
N PHE A 20 -8.80 -19.11 15.51
CA PHE A 20 -7.61 -18.30 15.73
C PHE A 20 -7.88 -16.82 15.48
N THR A 21 -7.24 -15.96 16.26
CA THR A 21 -7.35 -14.50 16.15
C THR A 21 -5.96 -13.90 15.97
N ILE A 22 -5.64 -13.41 14.78
CA ILE A 22 -4.31 -12.82 14.47
C ILE A 22 -4.33 -11.34 14.80
N ILE A 23 -3.40 -10.90 15.65
CA ILE A 23 -3.42 -9.55 16.22
C ILE A 23 -2.03 -8.90 16.10
N ASN A 24 -2.00 -7.64 15.68
CA ASN A 24 -0.75 -6.87 15.66
C ASN A 24 -0.37 -6.43 17.09
N GLY A 25 0.74 -6.96 17.60
CA GLY A 25 1.32 -6.68 18.92
C GLY A 25 2.02 -5.33 19.05
N ASP A 26 2.16 -4.59 17.96
CA ASP A 26 2.80 -3.27 17.93
C ASP A 26 1.81 -2.11 17.91
N GLU A 27 0.52 -2.40 17.85
CA GLU A 27 -0.57 -1.43 17.84
C GLU A 27 -0.99 -1.03 19.26
N GLN A 28 -1.43 0.22 19.42
CA GLN A 28 -1.88 0.73 20.73
C GLN A 28 -3.13 0.01 21.28
N TRP A 29 -3.89 -0.64 20.39
CA TRP A 29 -5.12 -1.36 20.73
C TRP A 29 -4.89 -2.86 20.98
N TYR A 30 -3.62 -3.30 21.04
CA TYR A 30 -3.27 -4.72 21.19
C TYR A 30 -3.92 -5.36 22.43
N GLU A 31 -3.81 -4.71 23.59
CA GLU A 31 -4.38 -5.22 24.85
C GLU A 31 -5.91 -5.31 24.80
N ASP A 32 -6.56 -4.35 24.15
CA ASP A 32 -8.01 -4.38 23.97
C ASP A 32 -8.42 -5.50 23.01
N ALA A 33 -7.67 -5.69 21.92
CA ALA A 33 -7.90 -6.78 20.97
C ALA A 33 -7.75 -8.16 21.64
N LEU A 34 -6.75 -8.35 22.51
CA LEU A 34 -6.57 -9.58 23.27
C LEU A 34 -7.76 -9.88 24.19
N LYS A 35 -8.31 -8.87 24.87
CA LYS A 35 -9.47 -9.04 25.75
C LYS A 35 -10.75 -9.37 24.97
N MET A 36 -10.85 -8.87 23.74
CA MET A 36 -12.02 -9.08 22.87
C MET A 36 -11.93 -10.39 22.07
N ALA A 37 -10.74 -10.96 21.92
CA ALA A 37 -10.53 -12.22 21.21
C ALA A 37 -11.21 -13.38 21.94
N ARG A 38 -12.04 -14.13 21.21
CA ARG A 38 -12.68 -15.36 21.71
C ARG A 38 -11.94 -16.62 21.28
N GLY A 39 -11.26 -16.56 20.13
CA GLY A 39 -10.38 -17.61 19.66
C GLY A 39 -8.98 -17.55 20.27
N LYS A 40 -8.14 -18.50 19.86
CA LYS A 40 -6.74 -18.54 20.24
C LYS A 40 -6.02 -17.34 19.63
N ALA A 41 -5.60 -16.40 20.48
CA ALA A 41 -4.87 -15.23 20.03
C ALA A 41 -3.47 -15.60 19.54
N ILE A 42 -3.15 -15.22 18.31
CA ILE A 42 -1.84 -15.37 17.65
C ILE A 42 -1.29 -13.97 17.36
N PRO A 43 -0.58 -13.36 18.32
CA PRO A 43 0.09 -12.10 18.10
C PRO A 43 1.21 -12.16 17.06
N PHE A 44 1.42 -11.05 16.35
CA PHE A 44 2.68 -10.81 15.64
C PHE A 44 3.29 -9.47 16.04
N SER A 45 4.61 -9.38 16.11
CA SER A 45 5.30 -8.11 16.43
C SER A 45 6.68 -8.03 15.78
N ARG A 46 6.97 -6.88 15.16
CA ARG A 46 8.33 -6.59 14.67
C ARG A 46 9.24 -5.99 15.74
N LYS A 47 8.66 -5.54 16.87
CA LYS A 47 9.40 -4.81 17.92
C LYS A 47 9.68 -5.66 19.16
N LYS A 48 8.90 -6.70 19.40
CA LYS A 48 8.93 -7.49 20.63
C LYS A 48 9.00 -8.98 20.31
N LEU A 49 9.72 -9.72 21.14
CA LEU A 49 9.66 -11.17 21.14
C LEU A 49 8.30 -11.64 21.64
N ILE A 50 7.72 -12.63 20.96
CA ILE A 50 6.39 -13.15 21.25
C ILE A 50 6.47 -14.62 21.60
N LYS A 51 5.94 -15.00 22.77
CA LYS A 51 6.00 -16.39 23.27
C LYS A 51 5.21 -17.37 22.41
N ASN A 52 4.06 -16.95 21.90
CA ASN A 52 3.16 -17.74 21.06
C ASN A 52 2.68 -16.91 19.87
N GLY A 53 3.46 -16.86 18.79
CA GLY A 53 3.14 -15.98 17.67
C GLY A 53 4.23 -15.88 16.62
N VAL A 54 4.24 -14.78 15.87
CA VAL A 54 5.25 -14.49 14.84
C VAL A 54 6.00 -13.21 15.19
N TYR A 55 7.32 -13.25 15.26
CA TYR A 55 8.13 -12.09 15.63
C TYR A 55 9.40 -11.97 14.80
N ILE A 56 10.04 -10.79 14.87
CA ILE A 56 11.36 -10.58 14.29
C ILE A 56 12.42 -10.71 15.38
N ASP A 57 13.41 -11.55 15.14
CA ASP A 57 14.61 -11.68 15.98
C ASP A 57 15.86 -11.72 15.09
N ASN A 58 16.85 -10.88 15.39
CA ASN A 58 18.13 -10.81 14.67
C ASN A 58 18.00 -10.80 13.12
N GLY A 59 17.03 -10.04 12.59
CA GLY A 59 16.79 -9.93 11.15
C GLY A 59 16.08 -11.14 10.52
N LYS A 60 15.53 -12.04 11.33
CA LYS A 60 14.80 -13.23 10.89
C LYS A 60 13.37 -13.19 11.37
N MET A 61 12.43 -13.64 10.54
CA MET A 61 11.06 -13.88 10.94
C MET A 61 10.96 -15.27 11.56
N ILE A 62 10.56 -15.33 12.83
CA ILE A 62 10.44 -16.55 13.62
C ILE A 62 8.96 -16.78 13.96
N SER A 63 8.52 -18.04 13.89
CA SER A 63 7.25 -18.46 14.50
C SER A 63 7.51 -19.33 15.71
N SER A 64 6.76 -19.08 16.79
CA SER A 64 6.71 -19.86 18.04
C SER A 64 5.31 -20.40 18.35
N ILE A 65 4.44 -20.44 17.34
CA ILE A 65 3.02 -20.80 17.51
C ILE A 65 2.90 -22.22 18.08
N GLU A 66 2.11 -22.35 19.15
CA GLU A 66 1.85 -23.58 19.91
C GLU A 66 3.13 -24.33 20.33
N GLY A 67 4.20 -23.58 20.63
CA GLY A 67 5.49 -24.13 21.06
C GLY A 67 6.34 -24.70 19.94
N ASN A 68 5.85 -24.69 18.70
CA ASN A 68 6.64 -25.04 17.51
C ASN A 68 7.47 -23.81 17.10
N SER A 69 8.67 -23.70 17.68
CA SER A 69 9.61 -22.63 17.35
C SER A 69 10.42 -22.95 16.09
N GLY A 70 10.51 -22.01 15.17
CA GLY A 70 11.34 -22.16 13.98
C GLY A 70 11.40 -20.90 13.12
N GLU A 71 12.53 -20.75 12.44
CA GLU A 71 12.74 -19.70 11.44
C GLU A 71 11.86 -19.92 10.21
N ILE A 72 11.24 -18.85 9.73
CA ILE A 72 10.50 -18.82 8.47
C ILE A 72 11.45 -18.35 7.36
N ILE A 73 12.02 -17.15 7.52
CA ILE A 73 12.82 -16.50 6.47
C ILE A 73 13.69 -15.37 7.06
N ASN A 74 14.82 -15.05 6.42
CA ASN A 74 15.52 -13.80 6.68
C ASN A 74 14.73 -12.63 6.07
N ILE A 75 14.51 -11.54 6.82
CA ILE A 75 13.70 -10.42 6.34
C ILE A 75 14.28 -9.74 5.09
N SER A 76 15.59 -9.87 4.86
CA SER A 76 16.26 -9.34 3.67
C SER A 76 15.86 -10.07 2.38
N GLU A 77 15.46 -11.34 2.48
CA GLU A 77 15.02 -12.18 1.37
C GLU A 77 13.56 -11.91 0.95
N ILE A 78 12.79 -11.22 1.78
CA ILE A 78 11.40 -10.85 1.44
C ILE A 78 11.44 -9.86 0.27
N ARG A 79 10.73 -10.19 -0.81
CA ARG A 79 10.76 -9.42 -2.06
C ARG A 79 10.09 -8.06 -1.93
N ILE A 80 8.90 -8.01 -1.34
CA ILE A 80 8.20 -6.75 -1.05
C ILE A 80 8.92 -5.99 0.07
N LYS A 81 9.31 -4.74 -0.22
CA LYS A 81 10.07 -3.90 0.72
C LYS A 81 9.15 -2.97 1.53
N GLY A 82 9.64 -2.50 2.68
CA GLY A 82 8.95 -1.54 3.54
C GLY A 82 8.35 -2.14 4.81
N ILE A 83 8.30 -1.34 5.87
CA ILE A 83 7.87 -1.77 7.23
C ILE A 83 6.44 -2.31 7.23
N HIS A 84 5.52 -1.65 6.52
CA HIS A 84 4.13 -2.09 6.43
C HIS A 84 3.99 -3.43 5.68
N ASN A 85 4.84 -3.68 4.69
CA ASN A 85 4.86 -4.94 3.95
C ASN A 85 5.43 -6.07 4.80
N LEU A 86 6.41 -5.77 5.66
CA LEU A 86 6.89 -6.72 6.66
C LEU A 86 5.77 -7.10 7.65
N GLU A 87 5.04 -6.13 8.19
CA GLU A 87 3.89 -6.38 9.09
C GLU A 87 2.80 -7.21 8.39
N ASN A 88 2.48 -6.91 7.13
CA ASN A 88 1.56 -7.73 6.33
C ASN A 88 2.07 -9.16 6.12
N ALA A 89 3.36 -9.33 5.83
CA ALA A 89 3.98 -10.64 5.66
C ALA A 89 3.93 -11.46 6.95
N MET A 90 4.14 -10.82 8.12
CA MET A 90 4.04 -11.45 9.43
C MET A 90 2.61 -11.92 9.72
N ALA A 91 1.61 -11.05 9.48
CA ALA A 91 0.20 -11.41 9.65
C ALA A 91 -0.23 -12.56 8.72
N ALA A 92 0.17 -12.52 7.45
CA ALA A 92 -0.11 -13.57 6.48
C ALA A 92 0.58 -14.90 6.84
N SER A 93 1.82 -14.82 7.34
CA SER A 93 2.57 -16.00 7.81
C SER A 93 1.90 -16.63 9.02
N ALA A 94 1.44 -15.83 9.98
CA ALA A 94 0.68 -16.32 11.13
C ALA A 94 -0.60 -17.05 10.69
N ALA A 95 -1.34 -16.49 9.72
CA ALA A 95 -2.54 -17.11 9.15
C ALA A 95 -2.26 -18.43 8.45
N ALA A 96 -1.21 -18.46 7.62
CA ALA A 96 -0.83 -19.67 6.90
C ALA A 96 -0.37 -20.79 7.86
N LEU A 97 0.36 -20.45 8.92
CA LEU A 97 0.85 -21.42 9.90
C LEU A 97 -0.28 -22.06 10.70
N VAL A 98 -1.24 -21.27 11.20
CA VAL A 98 -2.40 -21.84 11.91
C VAL A 98 -3.29 -22.70 11.01
N TRP A 99 -3.24 -22.46 9.69
CA TRP A 99 -3.91 -23.27 8.68
C TRP A 99 -3.12 -24.54 8.29
N GLY A 100 -1.92 -24.73 8.84
CA GLY A 100 -1.10 -25.93 8.62
C GLY A 100 -0.13 -25.83 7.43
N CYS A 101 0.09 -24.65 6.85
CA CYS A 101 1.13 -24.48 5.83
C CYS A 101 2.54 -24.63 6.43
N SER A 102 3.45 -25.27 5.69
CA SER A 102 4.85 -25.41 6.12
C SER A 102 5.59 -24.07 6.05
N ARG A 103 6.61 -23.91 6.91
CA ARG A 103 7.49 -22.74 6.89
C ARG A 103 8.19 -22.57 5.54
N ASP A 104 8.60 -23.67 4.91
CA ASP A 104 9.27 -23.64 3.60
C ASP A 104 8.38 -23.08 2.50
N ASN A 105 7.10 -23.47 2.45
CA ASN A 105 6.14 -22.94 1.48
C ASN A 105 5.88 -21.45 1.71
N ILE A 106 5.78 -21.04 2.97
CA ILE A 106 5.61 -19.63 3.34
C ILE A 106 6.85 -18.84 2.92
N ALA A 107 8.05 -19.32 3.24
CA ALA A 107 9.31 -18.69 2.89
C ALA A 107 9.47 -18.55 1.38
N HIS A 108 9.19 -19.61 0.62
CA HIS A 108 9.18 -19.57 -0.85
C HIS A 108 8.21 -18.50 -1.39
N THR A 109 6.98 -18.48 -0.87
CA THR A 109 5.97 -17.48 -1.28
C THR A 109 6.43 -16.05 -0.96
N LEU A 110 7.06 -15.81 0.19
CA LEU A 110 7.57 -14.48 0.56
C LEU A 110 8.76 -14.01 -0.30
N ARG A 111 9.56 -14.95 -0.84
CA ARG A 111 10.62 -14.65 -1.81
C ARG A 111 10.06 -14.31 -3.19
N GLU A 112 8.98 -14.98 -3.61
CA GLU A 112 8.44 -14.82 -4.96
C GLU A 112 7.41 -13.69 -5.07
N PHE A 113 6.63 -13.45 -4.03
CA PHE A 113 5.51 -12.51 -4.06
C PHE A 113 5.99 -11.09 -4.39
N SER A 114 5.64 -10.62 -5.59
CA SER A 114 6.06 -9.33 -6.13
C SER A 114 5.15 -8.17 -5.72
N GLY A 115 4.18 -8.40 -4.83
CA GLY A 115 3.15 -7.43 -4.48
C GLY A 115 1.83 -7.68 -5.21
N LEU A 116 0.85 -6.81 -4.96
CA LEU A 116 -0.43 -6.86 -5.64
C LEU A 116 -0.41 -5.94 -6.86
N GLU A 117 -1.04 -6.39 -7.93
CA GLU A 117 -1.33 -5.52 -9.07
C GLU A 117 -2.05 -4.25 -8.59
N HIS A 118 -1.70 -3.10 -9.16
CA HIS A 118 -2.26 -1.79 -8.81
C HIS A 118 -1.94 -1.26 -7.39
N ARG A 119 -1.00 -1.86 -6.65
CA ARG A 119 -0.46 -1.33 -5.38
C ARG A 119 1.05 -1.09 -5.50
N LEU A 120 1.45 0.16 -5.71
CA LEU A 120 2.86 0.53 -5.96
C LEU A 120 3.55 -0.40 -6.97
N GLU A 121 2.80 -0.86 -7.97
CA GLU A 121 3.23 -1.83 -8.97
C GLU A 121 4.18 -1.13 -9.96
N PHE A 122 5.43 -1.59 -10.01
CA PHE A 122 6.36 -1.14 -11.05
C PHE A 122 5.89 -1.63 -12.41
N VAL A 123 5.65 -0.69 -13.34
CA VAL A 123 5.15 -1.01 -14.68
C VAL A 123 6.30 -1.11 -15.67
N ARG A 124 7.10 -0.04 -15.77
CA ARG A 124 8.17 0.11 -16.75
C ARG A 124 9.11 1.24 -16.35
N GLU A 125 10.36 1.18 -16.79
CA GLU A 125 11.30 2.30 -16.75
C GLU A 125 11.59 2.79 -18.18
N ILE A 126 11.46 4.09 -18.41
CA ILE A 126 11.65 4.73 -19.71
C ILE A 126 12.60 5.91 -19.53
N ARG A 127 13.76 5.89 -20.20
CA ARG A 127 14.79 6.95 -20.11
C ARG A 127 15.22 7.28 -18.66
N GLY A 128 15.21 6.28 -17.78
CA GLY A 128 15.55 6.46 -16.36
C GLY A 128 14.42 7.02 -15.49
N VAL A 129 13.18 7.07 -16.00
CA VAL A 129 11.97 7.45 -15.27
C VAL A 129 11.18 6.19 -14.95
N LYS A 130 10.85 5.98 -13.67
CA LYS A 130 10.04 4.82 -13.23
C LYS A 130 8.55 5.15 -13.30
N TYR A 131 7.76 4.27 -13.89
CA TYR A 131 6.30 4.39 -13.93
C TYR A 131 5.67 3.40 -12.96
N ILE A 132 4.94 3.91 -11.97
CA ILE A 132 4.37 3.14 -10.88
C ILE A 132 2.85 3.24 -10.88
N ASN A 133 2.20 2.08 -10.86
CA ASN A 133 0.75 1.94 -10.80
C ASN A 133 0.29 1.70 -9.36
N ASP A 134 -0.35 2.70 -8.77
CA ASP A 134 -1.01 2.63 -7.46
C ASP A 134 -2.49 3.01 -7.58
N SER A 135 -3.17 2.54 -8.64
CA SER A 135 -4.58 2.84 -8.89
C SER A 135 -5.51 2.45 -7.74
N LYS A 136 -5.11 1.51 -6.88
CA LYS A 136 -5.82 1.12 -5.66
C LYS A 136 -5.73 2.16 -4.54
N GLY A 137 -4.90 3.20 -4.67
CA GLY A 137 -4.82 4.36 -3.80
C GLY A 137 -6.05 5.27 -3.87
N THR A 138 -7.23 4.75 -3.52
CA THR A 138 -8.54 5.43 -3.70
C THR A 138 -8.92 6.34 -2.54
N ASN A 139 -7.98 6.70 -1.65
CA ASN A 139 -8.19 7.61 -0.54
C ASN A 139 -6.89 8.35 -0.19
N VAL A 140 -7.02 9.49 0.50
CA VAL A 140 -5.90 10.38 0.85
C VAL A 140 -4.81 9.68 1.65
N GLY A 141 -5.15 8.86 2.64
CA GLY A 141 -4.18 8.13 3.46
C GLY A 141 -3.33 7.14 2.65
N ALA A 142 -3.92 6.49 1.64
CA ALA A 142 -3.19 5.60 0.75
C ALA A 142 -2.16 6.38 -0.09
N VAL A 143 -2.54 7.53 -0.64
CA VAL A 143 -1.60 8.37 -1.43
C VAL A 143 -0.45 8.88 -0.57
N ILE A 144 -0.72 9.29 0.67
CA ILE A 144 0.33 9.69 1.63
C ILE A 144 1.36 8.55 1.77
N ARG A 145 0.89 7.35 2.08
CA ARG A 145 1.77 6.17 2.23
C ARG A 145 2.56 5.85 0.97
N SER A 146 1.93 5.99 -0.19
CA SER A 146 2.55 5.69 -1.48
C SER A 146 3.68 6.67 -1.81
N VAL A 147 3.45 7.97 -1.68
CA VAL A 147 4.48 8.99 -1.98
C VAL A 147 5.57 9.04 -0.91
N GLU A 148 5.24 8.79 0.37
CA GLU A 148 6.23 8.70 1.46
C GLU A 148 7.34 7.70 1.15
N GLY A 149 7.02 6.61 0.46
CA GLY A 149 7.94 5.52 0.12
C GLY A 149 9.01 5.85 -0.92
N PHE A 150 8.90 6.97 -1.64
CA PHE A 150 9.87 7.36 -2.66
C PHE A 150 10.90 8.35 -2.12
N TYR A 151 12.16 8.16 -2.51
CA TYR A 151 13.22 9.16 -2.28
C TYR A 151 13.35 10.10 -3.48
N GLU A 152 12.98 9.61 -4.66
CA GLU A 152 12.96 10.32 -5.93
C GLU A 152 11.83 11.37 -5.98
N PRO A 153 12.00 12.47 -6.74
CA PRO A 153 10.92 13.42 -7.03
C PRO A 153 9.76 12.74 -7.77
N VAL A 154 8.53 13.06 -7.37
CA VAL A 154 7.32 12.40 -7.89
C VAL A 154 6.53 13.35 -8.80
N LEU A 155 6.19 12.87 -10.00
CA LEU A 155 5.11 13.41 -10.82
C LEU A 155 3.84 12.62 -10.49
N LEU A 156 2.93 13.24 -9.74
CA LEU A 156 1.75 12.58 -9.20
C LEU A 156 0.54 12.79 -10.13
N ILE A 157 -0.02 11.69 -10.64
CA ILE A 157 -1.31 11.68 -11.32
C ILE A 157 -2.39 11.37 -10.28
N ALA A 158 -3.24 12.36 -9.98
CA ALA A 158 -4.28 12.26 -8.96
C ALA A 158 -5.67 12.69 -9.46
N GLY A 159 -6.72 12.26 -8.76
CA GLY A 159 -8.10 12.61 -9.06
C GLY A 159 -8.98 11.43 -9.52
N GLY A 160 -10.23 11.76 -9.83
CA GLY A 160 -11.33 10.80 -10.01
C GLY A 160 -12.59 11.28 -9.28
N ARG A 161 -13.45 10.33 -8.92
CA ARG A 161 -14.70 10.60 -8.20
C ARG A 161 -14.44 10.90 -6.72
N ASP A 162 -14.78 12.11 -6.31
CA ASP A 162 -14.75 12.51 -4.90
C ASP A 162 -15.89 11.86 -4.11
N LYS A 163 -15.59 11.48 -2.86
CA LYS A 163 -16.55 10.96 -1.88
C LYS A 163 -16.70 11.90 -0.68
N GLY A 164 -16.47 13.20 -0.89
CA GLY A 164 -16.44 14.20 0.18
C GLY A 164 -15.14 14.21 0.98
N SER A 165 -14.01 13.84 0.34
CA SER A 165 -12.71 13.77 1.01
C SER A 165 -12.13 15.17 1.29
N ASP A 166 -11.38 15.30 2.38
CA ASP A 166 -10.50 16.44 2.62
C ASP A 166 -9.09 16.13 2.11
N PHE A 167 -8.58 16.93 1.19
CA PHE A 167 -7.27 16.77 0.56
C PHE A 167 -6.16 17.57 1.26
N THR A 168 -6.51 18.43 2.24
CA THR A 168 -5.55 19.21 3.03
C THR A 168 -4.42 18.38 3.65
N PRO A 169 -4.64 17.13 4.11
CA PRO A 169 -3.56 16.28 4.63
C PRO A 169 -2.46 15.95 3.61
N LEU A 170 -2.69 16.13 2.30
CA LEU A 170 -1.66 15.96 1.27
C LEU A 170 -0.67 17.12 1.23
N ARG A 171 -0.96 18.27 1.83
CA ARG A 171 -0.13 19.49 1.72
C ARG A 171 1.34 19.26 2.06
N PRO A 172 1.71 18.68 3.23
CA PRO A 172 3.14 18.52 3.58
C PRO A 172 3.89 17.67 2.55
N LEU A 173 3.26 16.57 2.14
CA LEU A 173 3.80 15.62 1.18
C LEU A 173 3.97 16.21 -0.21
N VAL A 174 2.96 16.94 -0.70
CA VAL A 174 3.01 17.59 -2.01
C VAL A 174 4.14 18.61 -2.04
N LYS A 175 4.29 19.41 -0.98
CA LYS A 175 5.35 20.41 -0.88
C LYS A 175 6.75 19.80 -0.87
N GLU A 176 6.93 18.66 -0.21
CA GLU A 176 8.24 18.05 -0.02
C GLU A 176 8.67 17.16 -1.20
N LYS A 177 7.76 16.35 -1.75
CA LYS A 177 8.11 15.25 -2.65
C LYS A 177 7.54 15.37 -4.06
N VAL A 178 6.47 16.14 -4.25
CA VAL A 178 5.77 16.19 -5.54
C VAL A 178 6.33 17.33 -6.39
N LYS A 179 7.07 16.95 -7.43
CA LYS A 179 7.65 17.87 -8.42
C LYS A 179 6.59 18.44 -9.36
N ARG A 180 5.55 17.65 -9.67
CA ARG A 180 4.46 18.03 -10.57
C ARG A 180 3.18 17.31 -10.16
N LEU A 181 2.07 18.03 -10.14
CA LEU A 181 0.76 17.48 -9.86
C LEU A 181 -0.12 17.52 -11.12
N ILE A 182 -0.56 16.35 -11.58
CA ILE A 182 -1.37 16.20 -12.79
C ILE A 182 -2.74 15.68 -12.37
N LEU A 183 -3.77 16.51 -12.52
CA LEU A 183 -5.09 16.24 -11.96
C LEU A 183 -6.10 15.85 -13.03
N ILE A 184 -6.82 14.75 -12.80
CA ILE A 184 -7.85 14.19 -13.69
C ILE A 184 -9.19 14.02 -12.97
N GLY A 185 -10.26 13.82 -13.74
CA GLY A 185 -11.58 13.45 -13.21
C GLY A 185 -12.32 14.57 -12.50
N GLU A 186 -13.43 14.22 -11.85
CA GLU A 186 -14.37 15.17 -11.21
C GLU A 186 -13.72 15.98 -10.09
N ALA A 187 -12.83 15.35 -9.30
CA ALA A 187 -12.20 15.98 -8.14
C ALA A 187 -11.07 16.97 -8.46
N LYS A 188 -10.67 17.12 -9.74
CA LYS A 188 -9.46 17.85 -10.13
C LYS A 188 -9.41 19.29 -9.60
N GLU A 189 -10.50 20.04 -9.65
CA GLU A 189 -10.53 21.43 -9.16
C GLU A 189 -10.48 21.49 -7.63
N LYS A 190 -11.13 20.55 -6.95
CA LYS A 190 -11.11 20.48 -5.49
C LYS A 190 -9.72 20.13 -4.96
N ILE A 191 -9.03 19.19 -5.60
CA ILE A 191 -7.64 18.86 -5.26
C ILE A 191 -6.72 20.05 -5.54
N LYS A 192 -6.87 20.70 -6.71
CA LYS A 192 -6.10 21.91 -7.06
C LYS A 192 -6.28 23.02 -6.03
N ALA A 193 -7.50 23.28 -5.58
CA ALA A 193 -7.77 24.27 -4.54
C ALA A 193 -7.12 23.93 -3.19
N ALA A 194 -6.99 22.64 -2.87
CA ALA A 194 -6.45 22.19 -1.59
C ALA A 194 -4.91 22.13 -1.52
N VAL A 195 -4.24 21.80 -2.64
CA VAL A 195 -2.79 21.55 -2.66
C VAL A 195 -2.05 22.08 -3.89
N GLY A 196 -2.76 22.60 -4.89
CA GLY A 196 -2.17 22.99 -6.17
C GLY A 196 -1.31 24.24 -6.11
N ASP A 197 -1.33 24.99 -5.01
CA ASP A 197 -0.45 26.13 -4.72
C ASP A 197 0.96 25.71 -4.28
N LEU A 198 1.18 24.43 -3.98
CA LEU A 198 2.41 23.93 -3.38
C LEU A 198 3.43 23.39 -4.39
N THR A 199 2.99 23.13 -5.61
CA THR A 199 3.82 22.61 -6.70
C THR A 199 3.16 22.93 -8.03
N ASP A 200 3.93 22.85 -9.11
CA ASP A 200 3.34 23.11 -10.43
C ASP A 200 2.22 22.10 -10.70
N THR A 201 1.04 22.61 -11.02
CA THR A 201 -0.18 21.83 -11.14
C THR A 201 -0.84 22.02 -12.49
N VAL A 202 -1.18 20.92 -13.15
CA VAL A 202 -1.85 20.91 -14.45
C VAL A 202 -3.12 20.07 -14.39
N LEU A 203 -4.17 20.54 -15.06
CA LEU A 203 -5.43 19.81 -15.20
C LEU A 203 -5.42 19.08 -16.54
N SER A 204 -5.78 17.80 -16.52
CA SER A 204 -5.88 16.96 -17.70
C SER A 204 -7.32 16.44 -17.87
N GLY A 205 -7.74 16.27 -19.13
CA GLY A 205 -9.06 15.75 -19.48
C GLY A 205 -9.15 14.22 -19.40
N SER A 206 -8.02 13.52 -19.57
CA SER A 206 -7.96 12.07 -19.61
C SER A 206 -6.72 11.52 -18.89
N LEU A 207 -6.75 10.23 -18.56
CA LEU A 207 -5.58 9.52 -18.02
C LEU A 207 -4.46 9.42 -19.07
N GLU A 208 -4.80 9.24 -20.35
CA GLU A 208 -3.82 9.18 -21.45
C GLU A 208 -3.07 10.50 -21.60
N ASP A 209 -3.79 11.62 -21.64
CA ASP A 209 -3.17 12.96 -21.67
C ASP A 209 -2.30 13.19 -20.43
N ALA A 210 -2.75 12.76 -19.25
CA ALA A 210 -1.99 12.91 -18.02
C ALA A 210 -0.66 12.14 -18.06
N VAL A 211 -0.66 10.91 -18.59
CA VAL A 211 0.56 10.10 -18.77
C VAL A 211 1.49 10.72 -19.82
N HIS A 212 0.96 11.27 -20.91
CA HIS A 212 1.76 11.96 -21.92
C HIS A 212 2.41 13.25 -21.38
N ILE A 213 1.67 14.05 -20.62
CA ILE A 213 2.21 15.23 -19.92
C ILE A 213 3.35 14.80 -19.00
N ALA A 214 3.12 13.79 -18.16
CA ALA A 214 4.14 13.25 -17.27
C ALA A 214 5.39 12.77 -18.04
N CYS A 215 5.21 12.05 -19.14
CA CYS A 215 6.31 11.54 -19.98
C CYS A 215 7.14 12.66 -20.62
N LYS A 216 6.52 13.78 -20.97
CA LYS A 216 7.20 14.94 -21.57
C LYS A 216 8.02 15.73 -20.55
N GLU A 217 7.56 15.81 -19.31
CA GLU A 217 8.14 16.66 -18.27
C GLU A 217 9.09 15.91 -17.30
N ALA A 218 8.90 14.60 -17.15
CA ALA A 218 9.77 13.77 -16.32
C ALA A 218 11.18 13.65 -16.89
N VAL A 219 12.17 13.66 -16.02
CA VAL A 219 13.60 13.48 -16.35
C VAL A 219 14.18 12.29 -15.61
N ARG A 220 15.34 11.80 -16.05
CA ARG A 220 16.05 10.67 -15.42
C ARG A 220 16.12 10.85 -13.90
N GLY A 221 15.70 9.84 -13.16
CA GLY A 221 15.65 9.84 -11.70
C GLY A 221 14.28 10.23 -11.12
N ASP A 222 13.33 10.69 -11.93
CA ASP A 222 11.96 10.95 -11.48
C ASP A 222 11.11 9.65 -11.42
N VAL A 223 10.01 9.73 -10.67
CA VAL A 223 8.96 8.72 -10.63
C VAL A 223 7.65 9.32 -11.13
N VAL A 224 7.01 8.68 -12.11
CA VAL A 224 5.61 8.95 -12.50
C VAL A 224 4.71 7.98 -11.74
N LEU A 225 3.87 8.52 -10.85
CA LEU A 225 3.02 7.74 -9.97
C LEU A 225 1.54 8.01 -10.27
N LEU A 226 0.80 6.96 -10.63
CA LEU A 226 -0.67 6.99 -10.57
C LEU A 226 -1.10 6.62 -9.15
N SER A 227 -1.46 7.60 -8.32
CA SER A 227 -2.03 7.38 -6.98
C SER A 227 -3.19 8.36 -6.75
N PRO A 228 -4.44 7.95 -7.04
CA PRO A 228 -5.52 8.87 -7.39
C PRO A 228 -6.17 9.64 -6.23
N ALA A 229 -6.01 9.21 -4.97
CA ALA A 229 -6.74 9.70 -3.80
C ALA A 229 -8.29 9.60 -3.88
N CYS A 230 -8.82 9.21 -5.02
CA CYS A 230 -10.23 9.20 -5.36
C CYS A 230 -10.66 7.83 -5.93
N ALA A 231 -11.95 7.55 -5.85
CA ALA A 231 -12.54 6.42 -6.54
C ALA A 231 -12.49 6.62 -8.06
N SER A 232 -12.63 5.54 -8.84
CA SER A 232 -12.47 5.57 -10.30
C SER A 232 -13.77 5.74 -11.08
N PHE A 233 -14.92 5.70 -10.40
CA PHE A 233 -16.25 5.52 -11.00
C PHE A 233 -16.78 6.68 -11.86
N ASP A 234 -16.05 7.78 -11.95
CA ASP A 234 -16.36 8.89 -12.85
C ASP A 234 -15.84 8.63 -14.27
N MET A 235 -14.67 8.01 -14.40
CA MET A 235 -14.00 7.78 -15.69
C MET A 235 -13.85 6.30 -16.06
N PHE A 236 -14.01 5.39 -15.09
CA PHE A 236 -13.73 3.96 -15.25
C PHE A 236 -14.72 3.10 -14.46
N ARG A 237 -14.86 1.82 -14.83
CA ARG A 237 -15.72 0.84 -14.14
C ARG A 237 -15.23 0.51 -12.74
N ASN A 238 -13.92 0.42 -12.54
CA ASN A 238 -13.28 0.11 -11.26
C ASN A 238 -11.80 0.53 -11.25
N PHE A 239 -11.09 0.34 -10.13
CA PHE A 239 -9.70 0.78 -10.01
C PHE A 239 -8.76 -0.13 -10.80
N GLU A 240 -9.12 -1.39 -11.00
CA GLU A 240 -8.40 -2.37 -11.80
C GLU A 240 -8.36 -1.95 -13.28
N GLU A 241 -9.49 -1.52 -13.84
CA GLU A 241 -9.58 -1.01 -15.21
C GLU A 241 -8.72 0.25 -15.38
N ARG A 242 -8.82 1.22 -14.46
CA ARG A 242 -7.97 2.42 -14.47
C ARG A 242 -6.48 2.05 -14.44
N GLY A 243 -6.11 1.10 -13.57
CA GLY A 243 -4.74 0.63 -13.43
C GLY A 243 -4.24 -0.11 -14.68
N ARG A 244 -5.07 -0.94 -15.31
CA ARG A 244 -4.74 -1.62 -16.56
C ARG A 244 -4.56 -0.63 -17.71
N ILE A 245 -5.46 0.34 -17.86
CA ILE A 245 -5.36 1.39 -18.89
C ILE A 245 -4.07 2.20 -18.71
N PHE A 246 -3.72 2.59 -17.47
CA PHE A 246 -2.44 3.23 -17.19
C PHE A 246 -1.26 2.41 -17.70
N LYS A 247 -1.23 1.10 -17.40
CA LYS A 247 -0.18 0.21 -17.89
C LYS A 247 -0.12 0.15 -19.41
N GLU A 248 -1.28 0.00 -20.07
CA GLU A 248 -1.36 -0.04 -21.53
C GLU A 248 -0.79 1.23 -22.16
N ILE A 249 -1.13 2.41 -21.64
CA ILE A 249 -0.59 3.69 -22.11
C ILE A 249 0.92 3.74 -21.90
N VAL A 250 1.42 3.38 -20.71
CA VAL A 250 2.86 3.36 -20.39
C VAL A 250 3.64 2.40 -21.29
N TRP A 251 3.07 1.25 -21.64
CA TRP A 251 3.70 0.29 -22.55
C TRP A 251 3.78 0.80 -24.00
N ARG A 252 2.85 1.67 -24.42
CA ARG A 252 2.86 2.32 -25.73
C ARG A 252 3.81 3.51 -25.82
N LEU A 253 4.29 4.04 -24.70
CA LEU A 253 5.25 5.14 -24.72
C LEU A 253 6.56 4.71 -25.42
N PRO A 254 7.11 5.57 -26.29
CA PRO A 254 8.31 5.26 -27.04
C PRO A 254 9.54 5.20 -26.13
N GLN A 255 10.47 4.29 -26.44
CA GLN A 255 11.71 4.10 -25.67
C GLN A 255 12.80 5.13 -26.04
N THR A 256 12.73 5.65 -27.26
CA THR A 256 13.61 6.66 -27.85
C THR A 256 12.74 7.67 -28.60
N GLN A 257 13.15 8.95 -28.63
CA GLN A 257 12.52 9.97 -29.46
C GLN A 257 12.71 9.65 -30.94
#